data_AF-A0A5J4NXJ7-F1
#
_entry.id   AF-A0A5J4NXJ7-F1
#
_cell.length_a   1.000
_cell.length_b   1.000
_cell.length_c   1.000
_cell.angle_alpha   90.00
_cell.angle_beta   90.00
_cell.angle_gamma   90.00
#
_symmetry.space_group_name_H-M   'P 1'
#
loop_
_entity.id
_entity.type
_entity.pdbx_description
1 polymer ?
#
loop_
_entity_poly.entity_id
_entity_poly.type
_entity_poly.pdbx_seq_one_letter_code
_entity_poly.pdbx_strand_id
1 'polypeptide(L)'
;MLPSRFPCCGLLAPCDVCHDEGATKAHPMEIATRMVCGFCSKEQIFSSTKPCVRCGKHLSGSRSAHWEGGKGCRNRLTMSRKDSKKYSQLNKTVSRRKPTN
;
A
#
# COMPACT_ATOMS: atom_id res chain seq x y z
N MET A 1 -0.76 6.95 1.28
CA MET A 1 -1.71 7.15 0.15
C MET A 1 -0.95 7.73 -1.02
N LEU A 2 -1.31 7.33 -2.24
CA LEU A 2 -0.74 7.88 -3.48
C LEU A 2 -1.44 9.20 -3.78
N PRO A 3 -0.73 10.33 -3.86
CA PRO A 3 -1.30 11.52 -4.46
C PRO A 3 -1.53 11.24 -5.96
N SER A 4 -2.79 11.34 -6.37
CA SER A 4 -3.21 11.20 -7.77
C SER A 4 -3.37 12.59 -8.38
N ARG A 5 -2.95 12.75 -9.64
CA ARG A 5 -3.08 14.02 -10.35
C ARG A 5 -4.40 14.06 -11.08
N PHE A 6 -5.21 15.06 -10.75
CA PHE A 6 -6.52 15.26 -11.34
C PHE A 6 -6.41 16.11 -12.60
N PRO A 7 -6.92 15.64 -13.75
CA PRO A 7 -6.83 16.38 -15.01
C PRO A 7 -7.63 17.68 -15.02
N CYS A 8 -8.74 17.77 -14.27
CA CYS A 8 -9.59 18.94 -14.21
C CYS A 8 -8.89 20.20 -13.66
N CYS A 9 -7.94 20.06 -12.73
CA CYS A 9 -7.31 21.18 -12.03
C CYS A 9 -5.78 21.04 -11.90
N GLY A 10 -5.22 19.88 -12.25
CA GLY A 10 -3.80 19.57 -12.11
C GLY A 10 -3.35 19.35 -10.66
N LEU A 11 -4.24 19.43 -9.67
CA LEU A 11 -3.90 19.25 -8.26
C LEU A 11 -3.60 17.78 -7.95
N LEU A 12 -2.80 17.58 -6.90
CA LEU A 12 -2.51 16.27 -6.33
C LEU A 12 -3.36 16.08 -5.08
N ALA A 13 -4.19 15.04 -5.07
CA ALA A 13 -4.99 14.68 -3.90
C ALA A 13 -4.93 13.17 -3.62
N PRO A 14 -5.12 12.73 -2.37
CA PRO A 14 -4.99 11.32 -2.00
C PRO A 14 -6.14 10.43 -2.53
N CYS A 15 -7.32 11.00 -2.76
CA CYS A 15 -8.48 10.36 -3.38
C CYS A 15 -9.42 11.42 -3.97
N ASP A 16 -10.42 10.98 -4.73
CA ASP A 16 -11.41 11.84 -5.39
C ASP A 16 -12.22 12.67 -4.37
N VAL A 17 -12.57 12.08 -3.23
CA VAL A 17 -13.28 12.79 -2.15
C VAL A 17 -12.44 13.93 -1.59
N CYS A 18 -11.18 13.67 -1.25
CA CYS A 18 -10.29 14.70 -0.73
C CYS A 18 -9.94 15.76 -1.79
N HIS A 19 -10.02 15.42 -3.07
CA HIS A 19 -9.88 16.38 -4.15
C HIS A 19 -11.07 17.35 -4.17
N ASP A 20 -12.29 16.83 -4.14
CA ASP A 20 -13.50 17.65 -4.21
C ASP A 20 -13.69 18.51 -2.96
N GLU A 21 -13.38 17.97 -1.78
CA GLU A 21 -13.42 18.74 -0.53
C GLU A 21 -12.38 19.88 -0.49
N GLY A 22 -11.22 19.68 -1.13
CA GLY A 22 -10.15 20.67 -1.22
C GLY A 22 -10.31 21.66 -2.37
N ALA A 23 -11.31 21.47 -3.23
CA ALA A 23 -11.52 22.28 -4.42
C ALA A 23 -12.06 23.67 -4.08
N THR A 24 -11.22 24.71 -4.25
CA THR A 24 -11.64 26.10 -4.03
C THR A 24 -12.46 26.69 -5.18
N LYS A 25 -12.50 26.03 -6.33
CA LYS A 25 -13.20 26.47 -7.54
C LYS A 25 -14.08 25.33 -8.04
N ALA A 26 -15.28 25.66 -8.49
CA ALA A 26 -16.12 24.70 -9.19
C ALA A 26 -15.38 24.19 -10.44
N HIS A 27 -15.14 22.89 -10.52
CA HIS A 27 -14.55 22.22 -11.66
C HIS A 27 -15.32 20.93 -11.95
N PRO A 28 -15.23 20.37 -13.17
CA PRO A 28 -15.82 19.08 -13.47
C PRO A 28 -15.22 17.99 -12.58
N MET A 29 -16.07 17.02 -12.26
CA MET A 29 -15.71 15.80 -11.55
C MET A 29 -15.05 14.83 -12.54
N GLU A 30 -13.72 14.78 -12.53
CA GLU A 30 -12.93 13.88 -13.36
C GLU A 30 -12.05 12.98 -12.50
N ILE A 31 -11.94 11.71 -12.89
CA ILE A 31 -11.07 10.75 -12.21
C ILE A 31 -9.60 10.96 -12.56
N ALA A 32 -8.71 10.72 -11.61
CA ALA A 32 -7.28 10.84 -11.85
C ALA A 32 -6.75 9.75 -12.80
N THR A 33 -6.03 10.16 -13.84
CA THR A 33 -5.41 9.26 -14.83
C THR A 33 -3.93 8.97 -14.51
N ARG A 34 -3.33 9.76 -13.63
CA ARG A 34 -1.92 9.66 -13.23
C ARG A 34 -1.77 9.62 -11.71
N MET A 35 -0.73 8.96 -11.24
CA MET A 35 -0.34 8.89 -9.83
C MET A 35 1.13 9.22 -9.63
N VAL A 36 1.47 9.77 -8.47
CA VAL A 36 2.85 10.01 -8.06
C VAL A 36 3.27 8.94 -7.05
N CYS A 37 4.35 8.22 -7.35
CA CYS A 37 4.91 7.22 -6.45
C CYS A 37 5.44 7.87 -5.16
N GLY A 38 4.89 7.49 -4.01
CA GLY A 38 5.31 8.00 -2.70
C GLY A 38 6.71 7.56 -2.23
N PHE A 39 7.40 6.68 -2.97
CA PHE A 39 8.75 6.22 -2.63
C PHE A 39 9.87 6.90 -3.42
N CYS A 40 9.64 7.19 -4.70
CA CYS A 40 10.66 7.71 -5.60
C CYS A 40 10.18 8.91 -6.42
N SER A 41 9.02 9.47 -6.07
CA SER A 41 8.40 10.66 -6.67
C SER A 41 8.19 10.57 -8.18
N LYS A 42 8.16 9.36 -8.76
CA LYS A 42 7.92 9.17 -10.19
C LYS A 42 6.43 9.33 -10.46
N GLU A 43 6.09 10.23 -11.37
CA GLU A 43 4.75 10.31 -11.94
C GLU A 43 4.57 9.26 -13.03
N GLN A 44 3.46 8.53 -12.99
CA GLN A 44 3.16 7.40 -13.87
C GLN A 44 1.64 7.28 -14.08
N ILE A 45 1.23 6.47 -15.05
CA ILE A 45 -0.19 6.15 -15.28
C ILE A 45 -0.76 5.48 -14.03
N PHE A 46 -1.99 5.84 -13.67
CA PHE A 46 -2.67 5.24 -12.54
C PHE A 46 -2.81 3.71 -12.75
N SER A 47 -2.32 2.93 -11.79
CA SER A 47 -2.50 1.48 -11.75
C SER A 47 -2.59 1.02 -10.31
N SER A 48 -3.70 0.38 -9.95
CA SER A 48 -3.93 -0.14 -8.59
C SER A 48 -3.18 -1.45 -8.31
N THR A 49 -2.85 -2.20 -9.35
CA THR A 49 -2.29 -3.55 -9.28
C THR A 49 -0.81 -3.62 -9.63
N LYS A 50 -0.29 -2.68 -10.43
CA LYS A 50 1.10 -2.72 -10.88
C LYS A 50 2.02 -1.95 -9.92
N PRO A 51 3.25 -2.42 -9.67
CA PRO A 51 4.24 -1.67 -8.92
C PRO A 51 4.67 -0.40 -9.68
N CYS A 52 5.37 0.50 -8.98
CA CYS A 52 5.97 1.65 -9.63
C CYS A 52 6.95 1.23 -10.73
N VAL A 53 6.80 1.82 -11.93
CA VAL A 53 7.61 1.49 -13.11
C VAL A 53 9.10 1.83 -12.95
N ARG A 54 9.45 2.71 -11.99
CA ARG A 54 10.83 3.14 -11.74
C ARG A 54 11.50 2.35 -10.62
N CYS A 55 10.85 2.22 -9.46
CA CYS A 55 11.48 1.62 -8.27
C CYS A 55 10.97 0.22 -7.94
N GLY A 56 10.00 -0.32 -8.69
CA GLY A 56 9.45 -1.66 -8.50
C GLY A 56 8.66 -1.88 -7.21
N LYS A 57 8.55 -0.87 -6.34
CA LYS A 57 7.80 -0.97 -5.09
C LYS A 57 6.30 -0.99 -5.38
N HIS A 58 5.61 -1.97 -4.78
CA HIS A 58 4.16 -1.98 -4.75
C HIS A 58 3.66 -0.85 -3.86
N LEU A 59 2.68 -0.13 -4.38
CA LEU A 59 2.16 1.08 -3.76
C LEU A 59 0.93 0.79 -2.89
N SER A 60 0.31 -0.37 -3.12
CA SER A 60 -0.64 -1.04 -2.24
C SER A 60 0.03 -2.29 -1.66
N GLY A 61 -0.19 -2.59 -0.38
CA GLY A 61 0.28 -3.86 0.18
C GLY A 61 -0.41 -5.03 -0.53
N SER A 62 0.32 -6.09 -0.90
CA SER A 62 -0.33 -7.27 -1.47
C SER A 62 -1.24 -7.87 -0.41
N ARG A 63 -2.52 -8.09 -0.74
CA ARG A 63 -3.48 -8.70 0.20
C ARG A 63 -3.36 -10.22 0.13
N SER A 64 -2.32 -10.78 0.74
CA SER A 64 -2.30 -12.22 1.02
C SER A 64 -3.00 -12.49 2.35
N ALA A 65 -4.08 -13.29 2.34
CA ALA A 65 -4.92 -13.52 3.52
C ALA A 65 -4.15 -13.99 4.78
N HIS A 66 -3.04 -14.71 4.61
CA HIS A 66 -2.32 -15.38 5.70
C HIS A 66 -0.89 -14.85 5.91
N TRP A 67 -0.39 -13.99 5.02
CA TRP A 67 1.01 -13.54 5.03
C TRP A 67 1.07 -12.02 5.08
N GLU A 68 2.12 -11.46 5.68
CA GLU A 68 2.38 -10.02 5.83
C GLU A 68 2.71 -9.35 4.49
N GLY A 69 1.76 -9.39 3.55
CA GLY A 69 1.91 -8.79 2.22
C GLY A 69 3.09 -9.33 1.41
N GLY A 70 3.29 -10.65 1.44
CA GLY A 70 4.34 -11.32 0.67
C GLY A 70 5.73 -11.35 1.31
N LYS A 71 5.91 -10.87 2.54
CA LYS A 71 7.20 -10.92 3.27
C LYS A 71 7.57 -12.28 3.88
N GLY A 72 6.76 -13.32 3.67
CA GLY A 72 7.03 -14.67 4.20
C GLY A 72 6.75 -14.86 5.69
N CYS A 73 6.35 -13.84 6.44
CA CYS A 73 5.87 -13.95 7.82
C CYS A 73 4.34 -14.02 7.86
N ARG A 74 3.76 -14.90 8.70
CA ARG A 74 2.30 -15.03 8.83
C ARG A 74 1.74 -13.90 9.70
N ASN A 75 0.75 -13.17 9.20
CA ASN A 75 0.13 -12.11 9.98
C ASN A 75 -0.92 -12.68 10.95
N ARG A 76 -0.58 -12.73 12.25
CA ARG A 76 -1.46 -13.29 13.29
C ARG A 76 -2.78 -12.53 13.45
N LEU A 77 -2.82 -11.24 13.13
CA LEU A 77 -4.03 -10.40 13.20
C LEU A 77 -5.06 -10.83 12.16
N THR A 78 -4.61 -11.24 10.96
CA THR A 78 -5.50 -11.65 9.87
C THR A 78 -5.84 -13.14 9.88
N MET A 79 -5.12 -13.95 10.67
CA MET A 79 -5.41 -15.39 10.81
C MET A 79 -6.72 -15.64 11.56
N SER A 80 -7.49 -16.64 11.08
CA SER A 80 -8.70 -17.12 11.75
C SER A 80 -8.41 -17.56 13.19
N ARG A 81 -9.36 -17.33 14.09
CA ARG A 81 -9.27 -17.82 15.49
C ARG A 81 -9.31 -19.35 15.57
N LYS A 82 -9.83 -20.02 14.54
CA LYS A 82 -9.88 -21.49 14.45
C LYS A 82 -8.60 -22.11 13.86
N ASP A 83 -7.67 -21.29 13.37
CA ASP A 83 -6.42 -21.78 12.78
C ASP A 83 -5.41 -22.14 13.88
N SER A 84 -5.04 -23.41 13.98
CA SER A 84 -4.08 -23.91 14.97
C SER A 84 -2.68 -23.28 14.82
N LYS A 85 -2.28 -22.91 13.60
CA LYS A 85 -0.99 -22.26 13.32
C LYS A 85 -0.92 -20.84 13.89
N LYS A 86 -2.06 -20.21 14.23
CA LYS A 86 -2.12 -18.90 14.89
C LYS A 86 -1.51 -18.92 16.28
N TYR A 87 -1.53 -20.08 16.95
CA TYR A 87 -1.10 -20.23 18.34
C TYR A 87 0.16 -21.10 18.50
N SER A 88 0.60 -21.79 17.44
CA SER A 88 1.69 -22.78 17.52
C SER A 88 3.07 -22.21 17.86
N GLN A 89 3.29 -20.90 17.71
CA GLN A 89 4.61 -20.26 17.88
C GLN A 89 4.72 -19.39 19.14
N LEU A 90 3.72 -19.40 20.03
CA LEU A 90 3.69 -18.47 21.17
C LEU A 90 4.76 -18.74 22.23
N ASN A 91 5.13 -20.01 22.37
CA ASN A 91 6.03 -20.47 23.44
C ASN A 91 7.42 -20.85 22.90
N LYS A 92 7.80 -20.34 21.73
CA LYS A 92 9.12 -20.62 21.17
C LYS A 92 10.18 -19.82 21.91
N THR A 93 11.17 -20.53 22.44
CA THR A 93 12.37 -19.93 22.99
C THR A 93 13.19 -19.30 21.86
N VAL A 94 13.52 -18.02 21.99
CA VAL A 94 14.40 -17.34 21.05
C VAL A 94 15.84 -17.70 21.41
N SER A 95 16.58 -18.26 20.45
CA SER A 95 18.01 -18.53 20.60
C SER A 95 18.77 -17.23 20.89
N ARG A 96 19.61 -17.22 21.94
CA ARG A 96 20.52 -16.11 22.24
C ARG A 96 21.80 -16.11 21.40
N ARG A 97 21.97 -17.06 20.46
CA ARG A 97 23.18 -17.10 19.62
C ARG A 97 23.20 -15.86 18.72
N LYS A 98 24.29 -15.09 18.83
CA LYS A 98 24.56 -13.98 17.90
C LYS A 98 24.75 -14.57 16.49
N PRO A 99 24.08 -14.04 15.46
CA PRO A 99 24.38 -14.41 14.09
C PRO A 99 25.83 -14.01 13.78
N THR A 100 26.64 -14.97 13.36
CA THR A 100 27.97 -14.70 12.80
C THR A 100 27.77 -14.11 11.40
N ASN A 101 28.34 -12.93 11.16
CA ASN A 101 28.45 -12.31 9.83
C ASN A 101 29.48 -13.07 8.99
#